data_AF-A0A2S9FUV3-F1
#
_entry.id   AF-A0A2S9FUV3-F1
#
_cell.length_a   1.000
_cell.length_b   1.000
_cell.length_c   1.000
_cell.angle_alpha   90.00
_cell.angle_beta   90.00
_cell.angle_gamma   90.00
#
_symmetry.space_group_name_H-M   'P 1'
#
loop_
_entity.id
_entity.type
_entity.pdbx_description
1 polymer ?
#
loop_
_entity_poly.entity_id
_entity_poly.type
_entity_poly.pdbx_seq_one_letter_code
_entity_poly.pdbx_strand_id
1 'polypeptide(L)' 'VKSAAVVVARRPILVAAHSKFGESSFCRFAQVSDFESIVTGTELCAGEARRYEALGPVVIRA' A
#
# COMPACT_ATOMS: atom_id res chain seq x y z
N VAL A 1 10.83 -11.55 -8.49
CA VAL A 1 9.85 -12.41 -7.79
C VAL A 1 8.71 -11.63 -7.13
N LYS A 2 8.97 -10.55 -6.37
CA LYS A 2 7.91 -9.81 -5.65
C LYS A 2 6.85 -9.17 -6.57
N SER A 3 7.25 -8.67 -7.73
CA SER A 3 6.32 -8.14 -8.74
C SER A 3 5.39 -9.23 -9.30
N ALA A 4 5.92 -10.42 -9.58
CA ALA A 4 5.12 -11.55 -10.06
C ALA A 4 4.04 -11.95 -9.05
N ALA A 5 4.34 -11.89 -7.75
CA ALA A 5 3.36 -12.16 -6.70
C ALA A 5 2.18 -11.18 -6.73
N VAL A 6 2.44 -9.89 -7.01
CA VAL A 6 1.37 -8.88 -7.16
C VAL A 6 0.53 -9.16 -8.41
N VAL A 7 1.17 -9.51 -9.53
CA VAL A 7 0.47 -9.78 -10.80
C VAL A 7 -0.41 -11.03 -10.74
N VAL A 8 0.00 -12.09 -10.04
CA VAL A 8 -0.76 -13.36 -9.97
C VAL A 8 -1.71 -13.43 -8.77
N ALA A 9 -1.60 -12.50 -7.82
CA ALA A 9 -2.45 -12.49 -6.64
C ALA A 9 -3.90 -12.20 -7.03
N ARG A 10 -4.82 -13.07 -6.58
CA ARG A 10 -6.26 -12.81 -6.70
C ARG A 10 -6.71 -11.60 -5.88
N ARG A 11 -5.98 -11.28 -4.81
CA ARG A 11 -6.23 -10.18 -3.87
C ARG A 11 -4.90 -9.60 -3.38
N PRO A 12 -4.32 -8.61 -4.08
CA PRO A 12 -3.06 -8.00 -3.69
C PRO A 12 -3.29 -7.04 -2.52
N ILE A 13 -3.05 -7.53 -1.29
CA ILE A 13 -3.14 -6.74 -0.06
C ILE A 13 -1.73 -6.42 0.44
N LEU A 14 -1.43 -5.14 0.64
CA LEU A 14 -0.16 -4.69 1.21
C LEU A 14 -0.32 -4.45 2.71
N VAL A 15 0.48 -5.13 3.53
CA VAL A 15 0.55 -4.86 4.98
C VAL A 15 1.92 -4.28 5.29
N ALA A 16 1.96 -3.05 5.80
CA ALA A 16 3.21 -2.37 6.11
C ALA A 16 3.09 -1.38 7.26
N ALA A 17 4.15 -1.24 8.04
CA ALA A 17 4.27 -0.20 9.05
C ALA A 17 4.32 1.19 8.41
N HIS A 18 3.79 2.20 9.12
CA HIS A 18 3.74 3.59 8.64
C HIS A 18 5.12 4.12 8.18
N SER A 19 6.20 3.67 8.82
CA SER A 19 7.59 4.05 8.52
C SER A 19 8.08 3.62 7.13
N LYS A 20 7.30 2.78 6.43
CA LYS A 20 7.58 2.38 5.06
C LYS A 20 6.91 3.31 4.03
N PHE A 21 5.92 4.10 4.45
CA PHE A 21 5.22 5.05 3.59
C PHE A 21 6.04 6.33 3.44
N GLY A 22 5.95 7.00 2.28
CA GLY A 22 6.76 8.19 1.97
C GLY A 22 8.22 7.91 1.60
N GLU A 23 8.72 6.69 1.81
CA GLU A 23 10.00 6.26 1.27
C GLU A 23 9.90 6.02 -0.23
N SER A 24 10.83 6.60 -0.99
CA SER A 24 10.98 6.40 -2.45
C SER A 24 11.07 4.91 -2.86
N SER A 25 11.34 4.05 -1.89
CA SER A 25 11.55 2.62 -2.04
C SER A 25 10.34 1.75 -1.71
N PHE A 26 9.25 2.33 -1.21
CA PHE A 26 8.09 1.60 -0.68
C PHE A 26 7.52 0.59 -1.69
N CYS A 27 7.47 0.99 -2.96
CA CYS A 27 6.87 0.21 -4.04
C CYS A 27 7.78 0.23 -5.29
N ARG A 28 8.96 -0.39 -5.19
CA ARG A 28 9.81 -0.60 -6.39
C ARG A 28 9.36 -1.77 -7.27
N PHE A 29 8.49 -2.62 -6.75
CA PHE A 29 8.10 -3.88 -7.40
C PHE A 29 6.64 -3.90 -7.86
N ALA A 30 5.86 -2.88 -7.53
CA ALA A 30 4.46 -2.70 -7.89
C ALA A 30 4.10 -1.22 -7.75
N GLN A 31 3.07 -0.76 -8.42
CA GLN A 31 2.46 0.55 -8.18
C GLN A 31 1.46 0.46 -7.02
N VAL A 32 1.20 1.58 -6.35
CA VAL A 32 0.17 1.66 -5.30
C VAL A 32 -1.20 1.23 -5.82
N SER A 33 -1.50 1.56 -7.08
CA SER A 33 -2.72 1.19 -7.79
C SER A 33 -2.85 -0.31 -8.06
N ASP A 34 -1.77 -1.09 -7.94
CA ASP A 34 -1.81 -2.54 -8.15
C ASP A 34 -2.38 -3.29 -6.94
N PHE A 35 -2.59 -2.59 -5.82
CA PHE A 35 -3.12 -3.17 -4.59
C PHE A 35 -4.62 -2.91 -4.45
N GLU A 36 -5.35 -3.91 -3.97
CA GLU A 36 -6.75 -3.80 -3.61
C GLU A 36 -6.91 -2.99 -2.31
N SER A 37 -6.07 -3.30 -1.33
CA SER A 37 -6.07 -2.61 -0.03
C SER A 37 -4.68 -2.54 0.58
N ILE A 38 -4.50 -1.51 1.41
CA ILE A 38 -3.28 -1.28 2.18
C ILE A 38 -3.65 -1.24 3.66
N VAL A 39 -3.05 -2.13 4.45
CA VAL A 39 -3.20 -2.16 5.90
C VAL A 39 -1.98 -1.56 6.55
N THR A 40 -2.19 -0.60 7.43
CA THR A 40 -1.12 0.10 8.15
C THR A 40 -1.53 0.46 9.57
N GLY A 41 -0.55 0.85 10.37
CA GLY A 41 -0.76 1.34 11.73
C GLY A 41 -1.49 2.69 11.76
N THR A 42 -2.16 2.98 12.86
CA THR A 42 -2.78 4.30 13.09
C THR A 42 -1.80 5.49 13.05
N GLU A 43 -0.51 5.21 13.20
CA GLU A 43 0.63 6.12 13.09
C GLU A 43 0.73 6.79 11.70
N LEU A 44 0.21 6.16 10.64
CA LEU A 44 0.04 6.84 9.36
C LEU A 44 -1.09 7.87 9.50
N CYS A 45 -0.79 9.15 9.29
CA CYS A 45 -1.79 10.19 9.46
C CYS A 45 -2.89 10.09 8.38
N ALA A 46 -4.08 10.60 8.69
CA ALA A 46 -5.22 10.53 7.77
C ALA A 46 -4.98 11.25 6.44
N GLY A 47 -4.15 12.30 6.43
CA GLY A 47 -3.78 13.02 5.21
C GLY A 47 -2.96 12.16 4.26
N GLU A 48 -1.94 11.47 4.78
CA GLU A 48 -1.14 10.49 4.03
C GLU A 48 -2.03 9.36 3.52
N ALA A 49 -2.87 8.78 4.39
CA ALA A 49 -3.77 7.69 4.01
C ALA A 49 -4.68 8.06 2.85
N ARG A 50 -5.32 9.25 2.89
CA ARG A 50 -6.15 9.75 1.79
C ARG A 50 -5.39 9.90 0.47
N ARG A 51 -4.10 10.25 0.52
CA ARG A 51 -3.28 10.31 -0.70
C ARG A 51 -3.12 8.93 -1.34
N TYR A 52 -2.95 7.88 -0.53
CA TYR A 52 -2.91 6.51 -1.05
C TYR A 52 -4.28 6.03 -1.51
N GLU A 53 -5.37 6.39 -0.83
CA GLU A 53 -6.73 6.08 -1.27
C GLU A 53 -7.06 6.69 -2.63
N ALA A 54 -6.63 7.92 -2.87
CA ALA A 54 -6.80 8.59 -4.16
C ALA A 54 -6.07 7.90 -5.32
N LEU A 55 -5.11 7.02 -5.03
CA LEU A 55 -4.38 6.23 -6.03
C LEU A 55 -5.06 4.90 -6.37
N GLY A 56 -6.18 4.56 -5.71
CA GLY A 56 -6.96 3.34 -5.98
C GLY A 56 -7.24 2.43 -4.77
N PRO A 57 -6.25 2.07 -3.92
CA PRO A 57 -6.46 1.08 -2.87
C PRO A 57 -7.31 1.61 -1.72
N VAL A 58 -8.02 0.71 -1.04
CA VAL A 58 -8.65 1.03 0.26
C VAL A 58 -7.58 1.01 1.36
N VAL A 59 -7.45 2.09 2.14
CA VAL A 59 -6.47 2.14 3.24
C VAL A 59 -7.14 1.83 4.58
N ILE A 60 -6.70 0.75 5.22
CA ILE A 60 -7.17 0.31 6.53
C ILE A 60 -6.10 0.70 7.56
N ARG A 61 -6.50 1.52 8.53
CA ARG A 61 -5.65 1.96 9.66
C ARG A 61 -6.09 1.21 10.91
N ALA A 62 -5.24 0.33 11.43
CA ALA A 62 -5.51 -0.53 12.59
C ALA A 62 -4.42 -0.44 13.66
#